data_AF-A0A7S0FMJ2-F1
#
_entry.id   AF-A0A7S0FMJ2-F1
#
_cell.length_a   1.000
_cell.length_b   1.000
_cell.length_c   1.000
_cell.angle_alpha   90.00
_cell.angle_beta   90.00
_cell.angle_gamma   90.00
#
_symmetry.space_group_name_H-M   'P 1'
#
loop_
_entity.id
_entity.type
_entity.pdbx_description
1 polymer ?
#
loop_
_entity_poly.entity_id
_entity_poly.type
_entity_poly.pdbx_seq_one_letter_code
_entity_poly.pdbx_strand_id
1 'polypeptide(L)'
;GVFWAFASLPQDQPDGTERSEPEERAFKKGLGAVNLLYGDRKTLVVQLTLMPQELHLAGGSKSSLAPYQTRGWCFFEATVSSLLKEADMLLDLGMGAAALGREQAS
;
A
#
# COMPACT_ATOMS: atom_id res chain seq x y z
N GLY A 1 16.35 3.85 -3.32
CA GLY A 1 16.05 3.11 -2.07
C GLY A 1 14.58 2.78 -2.04
N VAL A 2 14.18 1.74 -1.30
CA VAL A 2 12.76 1.37 -1.12
C VAL A 2 12.29 1.89 0.23
N PHE A 3 11.13 2.55 0.26
CA PHE A 3 10.52 3.06 1.49
C PHE A 3 9.16 2.41 1.70
N TRP A 4 8.97 1.79 2.86
CA TRP A 4 7.70 1.15 3.22
C TRP A 4 6.92 2.04 4.18
N ALA A 5 5.99 2.82 3.67
CA ALA A 5 5.41 3.95 4.42
C ALA A 5 4.79 3.57 5.77
N PHE A 6 3.60 2.98 5.79
CA PHE A 6 2.89 2.73 7.04
C PHE A 6 3.65 1.77 7.96
N ALA A 7 4.22 0.69 7.40
CA ALA A 7 4.97 -0.30 8.16
C ALA A 7 6.31 0.21 8.73
N SER A 8 6.82 1.35 8.23
CA SER A 8 8.00 2.01 8.82
C SER A 8 7.70 2.90 10.02
N LEU A 9 6.42 3.16 10.31
CA LEU A 9 6.00 3.93 11.48
C LEU A 9 5.85 3.00 12.69
N PRO A 10 5.98 3.51 13.93
CA PRO A 10 5.70 2.72 15.13
C PRO A 10 4.31 2.07 15.05
N GLN A 11 4.23 0.77 15.34
CA GLN A 11 3.00 -0.01 15.37
C GLN A 11 2.69 -0.42 16.81
N ASP A 12 1.45 -0.81 17.07
CA ASP A 12 1.12 -1.49 18.31
C ASP A 12 1.89 -2.81 18.43
N GLN A 13 2.15 -3.24 19.66
CA GLN A 13 2.89 -4.46 19.93
C GLN A 13 2.10 -5.70 19.49
N PRO A 14 2.77 -6.80 19.12
CA PRO A 14 2.09 -8.04 18.71
C PRO A 14 1.17 -8.64 19.79
N ASP A 15 1.41 -8.30 21.06
CA ASP A 15 0.58 -8.72 22.20
C ASP A 15 -0.68 -7.85 22.40
N GLY A 16 -0.90 -6.86 21.53
CA GLY A 16 -2.02 -5.93 21.59
C GLY A 16 -1.77 -4.70 22.48
N THR A 17 -0.56 -4.56 23.04
CA THR A 17 -0.21 -3.35 23.79
C THR A 17 -0.11 -2.16 22.84
N GLU A 18 -0.78 -1.07 23.18
CA GLU A 18 -0.73 0.17 22.41
C GLU A 18 0.67 0.78 22.40
N ARG A 19 0.97 1.57 21.36
CA ARG A 19 2.18 2.39 21.29
C ARG A 19 2.38 3.24 22.55
N SER A 20 3.63 3.32 23.00
CA SER A 20 4.01 4.27 24.05
C SER A 20 3.79 5.72 23.60
N GLU A 21 3.69 6.67 24.54
CA GLU A 21 3.48 8.07 24.16
C GLU A 21 4.54 8.65 23.20
N PRO A 22 5.86 8.35 23.35
CA PRO A 22 6.86 8.79 22.38
C PRO A 22 6.64 8.17 20.99
N GLU A 23 6.26 6.90 20.91
CA GLU A 23 5.97 6.19 19.67
C GLU A 23 4.72 6.76 18.99
N GLU A 24 3.67 7.04 19.76
CA GLU A 24 2.44 7.65 19.25
C GLU A 24 2.71 9.05 18.66
N ARG A 25 3.56 9.86 19.31
CA ARG A 25 3.99 11.15 18.77
C ARG A 25 4.77 10.99 17.47
N ALA A 26 5.70 10.02 17.42
CA ALA A 26 6.48 9.74 16.21
C ALA A 26 5.58 9.22 15.07
N PHE A 27 4.65 8.32 15.37
CA PHE A 27 3.66 7.79 14.45
C PHE A 27 2.83 8.91 13.84
N LYS A 28 2.20 9.77 14.66
CA LYS A 28 1.40 10.90 14.17
C LYS A 28 2.19 11.85 13.29
N LYS A 29 3.42 12.18 13.69
CA LYS A 29 4.32 13.03 12.89
C LYS A 29 4.65 12.40 11.54
N GLY A 30 5.00 11.12 11.54
CA GLY A 30 5.31 10.37 10.32
C GLY A 30 4.09 10.25 9.42
N LEU A 31 2.94 9.86 9.96
CA LEU A 31 1.68 9.73 9.24
C LEU A 31 1.28 11.03 8.55
N GLY A 32 1.46 12.17 9.22
CA GLY A 32 1.22 13.50 8.64
C GLY A 32 2.21 13.92 7.55
N ALA A 33 3.34 13.24 7.40
CA ALA A 33 4.34 13.48 6.35
C ALA A 33 4.26 12.48 5.19
N VAL A 34 3.61 11.33 5.38
CA VAL A 34 3.53 10.24 4.39
C VAL A 34 2.87 10.70 3.08
N ASN A 35 1.91 11.62 3.15
CA ASN A 35 1.29 12.22 1.97
C ASN A 35 2.29 12.96 1.08
N LEU A 36 3.37 13.53 1.64
CA LEU A 36 4.41 14.20 0.85
C LEU A 36 5.16 13.18 -0.01
N LEU A 37 5.48 12.01 0.54
CA LEU A 37 6.16 10.94 -0.18
C LEU A 37 5.27 10.33 -1.26
N TYR A 38 4.00 10.10 -0.94
CA TYR A 38 3.03 9.63 -1.93
C TYR A 38 2.71 10.69 -2.98
N GLY A 39 2.74 11.98 -2.68
CA GLY A 39 2.44 13.04 -3.64
C GLY A 39 3.63 13.47 -4.51
N ASP A 40 4.88 13.22 -4.09
CA ASP A 40 6.07 13.74 -4.77
C ASP A 40 6.26 13.15 -6.18
N ARG A 41 6.39 13.99 -7.21
CA ARG A 41 6.52 13.55 -8.61
C ARG A 41 7.74 12.68 -8.90
N LYS A 42 8.73 12.66 -8.01
CA LYS A 42 9.99 11.92 -8.16
C LYS A 42 9.97 10.56 -7.46
N THR A 43 8.89 10.20 -6.79
CA THR A 43 8.73 8.85 -6.20
C THR A 43 7.97 7.95 -7.16
N LEU A 44 8.49 6.74 -7.40
CA LEU A 44 7.71 5.68 -8.05
C LEU A 44 6.85 4.99 -6.99
N VAL A 45 5.55 4.91 -7.22
CA VAL A 45 4.63 4.18 -6.32
C VAL A 45 4.23 2.88 -6.99
N VAL A 46 4.53 1.78 -6.30
CA VAL A 46 4.14 0.43 -6.72
C VAL A 46 2.91 0.01 -5.93
N GLN A 47 1.86 -0.41 -6.62
CA GLN A 47 0.56 -0.74 -6.06
C GLN A 47 0.19 -2.18 -6.40
N LEU A 48 -0.55 -2.82 -5.51
CA LEU A 48 -1.16 -4.12 -5.75
C LEU A 48 -2.66 -3.99 -5.49
N THR A 49 -3.41 -3.59 -6.51
CA THR A 49 -4.85 -3.33 -6.37
C THR A 49 -5.70 -4.59 -6.43
N LEU A 50 -5.16 -5.66 -7.03
CA LEU A 50 -5.79 -6.96 -7.16
C LEU A 50 -4.94 -8.03 -6.49
N MET A 51 -5.54 -8.77 -5.56
CA MET A 51 -4.92 -9.93 -4.94
C MET A 51 -5.17 -11.19 -5.78
N PRO A 52 -4.19 -12.11 -5.91
CA PRO A 52 -4.42 -13.42 -6.52
C PRO A 52 -5.49 -14.19 -5.73
N GLN A 53 -6.46 -14.78 -6.44
CA GLN A 53 -7.59 -15.51 -5.82
C GLN A 53 -7.15 -16.75 -5.03
N GLU A 54 -6.03 -17.37 -5.42
CA GLU A 54 -5.52 -18.61 -4.84
C GLU A 54 -4.41 -18.38 -3.80
N LEU A 55 -4.20 -17.14 -3.35
CA LEU A 55 -3.14 -16.87 -2.38
C LEU A 55 -3.52 -17.38 -0.99
N HIS A 56 -3.13 -18.63 -0.71
CA HIS A 56 -3.11 -19.20 0.63
C HIS A 56 -1.97 -18.55 1.42
N LEU A 57 -2.29 -17.48 2.16
CA LEU A 57 -1.33 -16.90 3.09
C LEU A 57 -1.00 -17.92 4.18
N ALA A 58 0.30 -18.12 4.43
CA ALA A 58 0.76 -18.93 5.55
C ALA A 58 0.14 -18.39 6.85
N GLY A 59 -0.66 -19.22 7.53
CA GLY A 59 -1.43 -18.82 8.71
C GLY A 59 -2.95 -18.81 8.54
N GLY A 60 -3.49 -19.17 7.37
CA GLY A 60 -4.94 -19.42 7.18
C GLY A 60 -5.81 -18.16 7.13
N SER A 61 -5.21 -16.97 7.23
CA SER A 61 -5.92 -15.71 7.01
C SER A 61 -6.30 -15.61 5.54
N LYS A 62 -7.61 -15.53 5.25
CA LYS A 62 -8.09 -15.19 3.91
C LYS A 62 -7.63 -13.76 3.63
N SER A 63 -6.81 -13.58 2.60
CA SER A 63 -6.49 -12.24 2.10
C SER A 63 -7.77 -11.45 1.94
N SER A 64 -7.79 -10.19 2.41
CA SER A 64 -8.97 -9.34 2.27
C SER A 64 -9.31 -9.23 0.78
N LEU A 65 -10.41 -9.86 0.37
CA LEU A 65 -10.95 -9.81 -1.00
C LEU A 65 -11.85 -8.59 -1.21
N ALA A 66 -11.93 -7.69 -0.24
CA ALA A 66 -12.70 -6.46 -0.37
C ALA A 66 -12.23 -5.67 -1.60
N PRO A 67 -13.12 -5.05 -2.38
CA PRO A 67 -12.75 -4.17 -3.49
C PRO A 67 -11.73 -3.12 -3.02
N TYR A 68 -10.71 -2.84 -3.83
CA TYR A 68 -9.61 -1.97 -3.41
C TYR A 68 -10.08 -0.58 -2.96
N GLN A 69 -11.12 -0.06 -3.63
CA GLN A 69 -11.71 1.26 -3.38
C GLN A 69 -12.35 1.38 -1.99
N THR A 70 -12.66 0.26 -1.33
CA THR A 70 -13.24 0.26 0.03
C THR A 70 -12.18 0.04 1.12
N ARG A 71 -10.90 -0.15 0.75
CA ARG A 71 -9.79 -0.43 1.68
C ARG A 71 -9.18 0.83 2.28
N GLY A 72 -10.01 1.74 2.79
CA GLY A 72 -9.63 2.95 3.55
C GLY A 72 -8.24 3.52 3.23
N TRP A 73 -7.24 3.10 4.02
CA TRP A 73 -5.84 3.53 3.89
C TRP A 73 -5.24 3.28 2.50
N CYS A 74 -5.37 2.08 1.93
CA CYS A 74 -4.85 1.77 0.60
C CYS A 74 -5.46 2.69 -0.47
N PHE A 75 -6.76 2.97 -0.37
CA PHE A 75 -7.43 3.89 -1.30
C PHE A 75 -6.93 5.34 -1.14
N PHE A 76 -6.67 5.77 0.10
CA PHE A 76 -6.04 7.06 0.39
C PHE A 76 -4.64 7.15 -0.27
N GLU A 77 -3.77 6.16 -0.08
CA GLU A 77 -2.42 6.13 -0.65
C GLU A 77 -2.46 6.21 -2.19
N ALA A 78 -3.35 5.44 -2.82
CA ALA A 78 -3.55 5.46 -4.26
C ALA A 78 -4.03 6.82 -4.77
N THR A 79 -4.99 7.41 -4.07
CA THR A 79 -5.57 8.71 -4.44
C THR A 79 -4.53 9.82 -4.33
N VAL A 80 -3.81 9.92 -3.20
CA VAL A 80 -2.77 10.94 -3.03
C VAL A 80 -1.66 10.79 -4.07
N SER A 81 -1.31 9.55 -4.41
CA SER A 81 -0.29 9.27 -5.41
C SER A 81 -0.69 9.70 -6.81
N SER A 82 -1.98 9.63 -7.17
CA SER A 82 -2.45 9.97 -8.50
C SER A 82 -2.69 11.46 -8.74
N LEU A 83 -2.70 12.31 -7.70
CA LEU A 83 -3.02 13.73 -7.85
C LEU A 83 -2.01 14.52 -8.68
N LEU A 84 -0.71 14.23 -8.49
CA LEU A 84 0.37 15.06 -9.05
C LEU A 84 1.31 14.29 -9.98
N LYS A 85 1.27 12.97 -9.96
CA LYS A 85 2.18 12.10 -10.71
C LYS A 85 1.70 11.86 -12.14
N GLU A 86 2.66 11.68 -13.03
CA GLU A 86 2.41 11.08 -14.34
C GLU A 86 2.06 9.59 -14.19
N ALA A 87 1.35 9.05 -15.17
CA ALA A 87 0.82 7.68 -15.10
C ALA A 87 1.92 6.60 -15.02
N ASP A 88 3.10 6.85 -15.60
CA ASP A 88 4.25 5.94 -15.56
C ASP A 88 4.96 5.89 -14.20
N MET A 89 4.64 6.82 -13.30
CA MET A 89 5.13 6.84 -11.91
C MET A 89 4.20 6.09 -10.94
N LEU A 90 3.14 5.44 -11.46
CA LEU A 90 2.17 4.64 -10.72
C LEU A 90 2.10 3.23 -11.34
N LEU A 91 2.86 2.29 -10.77
CA LEU A 91 2.90 0.92 -11.29
C LEU A 91 1.93 0.02 -10.54
N ASP A 92 0.83 -0.38 -11.18
CA ASP A 92 -0.13 -1.33 -10.62
C ASP A 92 0.15 -2.77 -11.08
N LEU A 93 0.68 -3.57 -10.17
CA LEU A 93 1.00 -4.98 -10.40
C LEU A 93 -0.24 -5.87 -10.52
N GLY A 94 -1.37 -5.45 -9.94
CA GLY A 94 -2.63 -6.18 -10.06
C GLY A 94 -3.18 -6.16 -11.50
N MET A 95 -2.97 -5.06 -12.20
CA MET A 95 -3.34 -4.92 -13.62
C MET A 95 -2.29 -5.53 -14.55
N GLY A 96 -1.00 -5.37 -14.23
CA GLY A 96 0.10 -5.92 -15.05
C GLY A 96 0.05 -7.43 -15.21
N ALA A 97 -0.26 -8.18 -14.14
CA ALA A 97 -0.42 -9.63 -14.20
C ALA A 97 -1.60 -10.05 -15.10
N ALA A 98 -2.70 -9.29 -15.10
CA ALA A 98 -3.85 -9.55 -15.96
C ALA A 98 -3.55 -9.29 -17.45
N ALA A 99 -2.64 -8.34 -17.75
CA ALA A 99 -2.20 -8.06 -19.11
C ALA A 99 -1.25 -9.16 -19.64
N LEU A 100 -0.26 -9.56 -18.84
CA LEU A 100 0.72 -10.61 -19.21
C LEU A 100 0.07 -12.00 -19.37
N GLY A 101 -0.95 -12.32 -18.55
CA GLY A 101 -1.71 -13.56 -18.69
C GLY A 101 -2.53 -13.64 -19.98
N ARG A 102 -2.84 -12.50 -20.62
CA ARG A 102 -3.56 -12.45 -21.91
C ARG A 102 -2.64 -12.63 -23.10
N GLU A 103 -1.39 -12.19 -23.03
CA GLU A 103 -0.39 -12.40 -24.09
C GLU A 103 0.05 -13.86 -24.21
N GLN A 104 0.04 -14.64 -23.14
CA GLN A 104 0.37 -16.07 -23.21
C GLN A 104 -0.79 -16.98 -23.65
N ALA A 105 -1.98 -16.42 -23.81
CA ALA A 105 -3.19 -17.13 -24.26
C ALA A 105 -3.55 -16.85 -25.74
N SER A 106 -2.68 -16.13 -26.47
CA SER A 106 -2.79 -15.86 -27.91
C SER A 106 -1.67 -16.53 -28.69
#